data_AF-A0A4R0H443-F1
#
_entry.id   AF-A0A4R0H443-F1
#
_cell.length_a   1.000
_cell.length_b   1.000
_cell.length_c   1.000
_cell.angle_alpha   90.00
_cell.angle_beta   90.00
_cell.angle_gamma   90.00
#
_symmetry.space_group_name_H-M   'P 1'
#
loop_
_entity.id
_entity.type
_entity.pdbx_description
1 polymer ?
#
loop_
_entity_poly.entity_id
_entity_poly.type
_entity_poly.pdbx_seq_one_letter_code
_entity_poly.pdbx_strand_id
1 'polypeptide(L)'
;MAVGSVTAGGDHREQGVFAATPPTAPASRILGRDVYPDGAVRFSSSISRGDDGISIAFVGGYSVLGDALYYANYSTGEDGVIEGGVKRFGGGWGTFVALDEGVYYDKVLRNNMYGLRNDGTLFRWTVDSKGAWQNKVSAPGFAAVKAMTLISSTKTYDTFLANTRGGALYTIHIPTTAPMKPIVKQVRSKTWQGFETLIAQQCGQYGSVLLGIDRDTHTAYMYALGHATGPTTVIQSFGKVPGTFADPVYFHWTDGNATWKPPFGE
;
A
#
# COMPACT_ATOMS: atom_id res chain seq x y z
N MET A 1 0.34 6.92 11.64
CA MET A 1 0.43 6.00 10.50
C MET A 1 1.44 4.91 10.82
N ALA A 2 1.13 3.67 10.49
CA ALA A 2 2.06 2.55 10.62
C ALA A 2 2.74 2.29 9.27
N VAL A 3 4.01 2.66 9.16
CA VAL A 3 4.82 2.52 7.95
C VAL A 3 5.64 1.24 8.05
N GLY A 4 5.52 0.40 7.04
CA GLY A 4 6.32 -0.80 6.89
C GLY A 4 7.37 -0.65 5.84
N SER A 5 8.45 -1.40 5.99
CA SER A 5 9.49 -1.51 4.97
C SER A 5 10.14 -2.87 4.94
N VAL A 6 10.66 -3.23 3.78
CA VAL A 6 11.63 -4.32 3.65
C VAL A 6 13.01 -3.68 3.58
N THR A 7 13.89 -4.03 4.51
CA THR A 7 15.26 -3.51 4.54
C THR A 7 16.09 -4.13 3.40
N ALA A 8 17.28 -3.59 3.13
CA ALA A 8 18.19 -4.18 2.15
C ALA A 8 18.59 -5.63 2.50
N GLY A 9 18.66 -5.98 3.80
CA GLY A 9 18.88 -7.33 4.31
C GLY A 9 17.62 -8.19 4.41
N GLY A 10 16.50 -7.75 3.83
CA GLY A 10 15.29 -8.56 3.78
C GLY A 10 14.47 -8.61 5.07
N ASP A 11 14.76 -7.78 6.06
CA ASP A 11 13.95 -7.67 7.28
C ASP A 11 12.63 -6.95 7.02
N HIS A 12 11.58 -7.33 7.73
CA HIS A 12 10.41 -6.49 7.93
C HIS A 12 10.65 -5.51 9.07
N ARG A 13 10.66 -4.22 8.74
CA ARG A 13 10.74 -3.12 9.70
C ARG A 13 9.38 -2.46 9.89
N GLU A 14 9.14 -2.05 11.12
CA GLU A 14 8.01 -1.21 11.51
C GLU A 14 8.49 0.16 11.97
N GLN A 15 7.81 1.21 11.50
CA GLN A 15 7.99 2.57 11.99
C GLN A 15 6.64 3.29 12.15
N GLY A 16 6.49 4.01 13.26
CA GLY A 16 5.39 4.96 13.42
C GLY A 16 5.73 6.31 12.78
N VAL A 17 4.76 6.93 12.10
CA VAL A 17 4.85 8.33 11.64
C VAL A 17 3.57 9.06 12.03
N PHE A 18 3.68 10.17 12.75
CA PHE A 18 2.54 10.84 13.40
C PHE A 18 2.28 12.25 12.88
N ALA A 19 0.99 12.54 12.67
CA ALA A 19 0.44 13.83 12.29
C ALA A 19 0.54 14.85 13.43
N ALA A 20 1.54 15.72 13.30
CA ALA A 20 1.74 16.91 14.09
C ALA A 20 2.41 17.99 13.22
N THR A 21 2.51 19.21 13.73
CA THR A 21 3.27 20.30 13.08
C THR A 21 4.40 20.72 14.02
N PRO A 22 5.64 20.25 13.82
CA PRO A 22 6.10 19.35 12.75
C PRO A 22 5.71 17.86 12.98
N PRO A 23 5.77 17.00 11.94
CA PRO A 23 5.53 15.56 12.08
C PRO A 23 6.59 14.92 12.96
N THR A 24 6.25 13.78 13.57
CA THR A 24 7.20 12.99 14.35
C THR A 24 7.32 11.56 13.82
N ALA A 25 8.49 10.97 13.97
CA ALA A 25 8.78 9.58 13.65
C ALA A 25 9.64 8.99 14.77
N PRO A 26 9.06 8.27 15.74
CA PRO A 26 9.84 7.59 16.76
C PRO A 26 10.74 6.50 16.16
N ALA A 27 11.59 5.93 17.01
CA ALA A 27 12.47 4.83 16.65
C ALA A 27 11.67 3.68 16.02
N SER A 28 12.17 3.18 14.90
CA SER A 28 11.68 1.96 14.26
C SER A 28 12.13 0.72 15.01
N ARG A 29 11.45 -0.41 14.78
CA ARG A 29 11.92 -1.74 15.21
C ARG A 29 11.92 -2.72 14.05
N ILE A 30 12.77 -3.74 14.14
CA ILE A 30 12.67 -4.91 13.26
C ILE A 30 11.58 -5.81 13.84
N LEU A 31 10.54 -6.07 13.05
CA LEU A 31 9.43 -6.94 13.42
C LEU A 31 9.72 -8.39 13.02
N GLY A 32 10.20 -8.60 11.79
CA GLY A 32 10.64 -9.91 11.31
C GLY A 32 12.06 -9.79 10.77
N ARG A 33 12.99 -10.60 11.30
CA ARG A 33 14.37 -10.66 10.83
C ARG A 33 14.51 -11.65 9.68
N ASP A 34 15.33 -11.32 8.68
CA ASP A 34 15.68 -12.19 7.53
C ASP A 34 14.46 -12.84 6.87
N VAL A 35 13.37 -12.08 6.73
CA VAL A 35 12.10 -12.58 6.18
C VAL A 35 12.27 -12.92 4.69
N TYR A 36 13.01 -12.11 3.97
CA TYR A 36 13.31 -12.31 2.55
C TYR A 36 14.82 -12.41 2.32
N PRO A 37 15.24 -12.98 1.18
CA PRO A 37 16.62 -12.85 0.74
C PRO A 37 16.98 -11.38 0.50
N ASP A 38 18.23 -11.02 0.81
CA ASP A 38 18.80 -9.69 0.62
C ASP A 38 18.50 -9.13 -0.77
N GLY A 39 17.96 -7.90 -0.81
CA GLY A 39 17.68 -7.16 -2.03
C GLY A 39 16.66 -7.80 -3.00
N ALA A 40 16.00 -8.90 -2.62
CA ALA A 40 15.14 -9.65 -3.55
C ALA A 40 13.77 -9.00 -3.77
N VAL A 41 13.25 -8.27 -2.79
CA VAL A 41 11.90 -7.67 -2.85
C VAL A 41 11.92 -6.41 -3.69
N ARG A 42 10.99 -6.34 -4.66
CA ARG A 42 10.83 -5.19 -5.56
C ARG A 42 9.76 -4.22 -5.07
N PHE A 43 8.63 -4.75 -4.61
CA PHE A 43 7.51 -4.02 -4.03
C PHE A 43 6.58 -5.00 -3.31
N SER A 44 5.77 -4.47 -2.42
CA SER A 44 4.81 -5.22 -1.60
C SER A 44 3.43 -4.59 -1.69
N SER A 45 2.39 -5.38 -1.45
CA SER A 45 1.09 -4.86 -1.05
C SER A 45 1.21 -4.15 0.30
N SER A 46 0.12 -3.52 0.74
CA SER A 46 -0.12 -3.39 2.18
C SER A 46 0.05 -4.76 2.87
N ILE A 47 0.66 -4.77 4.06
CA ILE A 47 0.92 -6.00 4.82
C ILE A 47 0.19 -5.89 6.15
N SER A 48 -0.57 -6.93 6.47
CA SER A 48 -1.25 -7.04 7.75
C SER A 48 -0.32 -7.53 8.84
N ARG A 49 -0.54 -7.02 10.04
CA ARG A 49 -0.07 -7.64 11.27
C ARG A 49 -1.21 -7.69 12.28
N GLY A 50 -1.31 -8.80 12.99
CA GLY A 50 -2.28 -9.01 14.06
C GLY A 50 -1.63 -9.65 15.28
N ASP A 51 -2.46 -9.87 16.29
CA ASP A 51 -2.12 -10.59 17.50
C ASP A 51 -2.79 -11.98 17.42
N ASP A 52 -2.00 -13.05 17.54
CA ASP A 52 -2.48 -14.44 17.62
C ASP A 52 -2.58 -14.95 19.07
N GLY A 53 -2.31 -14.08 20.06
CA GLY A 53 -2.33 -14.37 21.49
C GLY A 53 -1.09 -15.09 22.00
N ILE A 54 -0.09 -15.35 21.13
CA ILE A 54 1.10 -16.15 21.45
C ILE A 54 2.38 -15.40 21.03
N SER A 55 2.40 -14.87 19.81
CA SER A 55 3.53 -14.20 19.19
C SER A 55 3.51 -12.69 19.43
N ILE A 56 4.64 -12.02 19.15
CA ILE A 56 4.70 -10.55 19.15
C ILE A 56 3.80 -9.97 18.03
N ALA A 57 3.75 -10.68 16.90
CA ALA A 57 2.85 -10.38 15.79
C ALA A 57 2.77 -11.56 14.83
N PHE A 58 1.57 -11.79 14.32
CA PHE A 58 1.31 -12.60 13.13
C PHE A 58 1.22 -11.69 11.91
N VAL A 59 2.00 -11.97 10.87
CA VAL A 59 2.15 -11.15 9.66
C VAL A 59 1.59 -11.87 8.44
N GLY A 60 0.84 -11.15 7.61
CA GLY A 60 0.25 -11.65 6.37
C GLY A 60 0.25 -10.61 5.25
N GLY A 61 0.76 -10.95 4.06
CA GLY A 61 0.71 -10.05 2.91
C GLY A 61 1.50 -10.54 1.71
N TYR A 62 1.43 -9.80 0.60
CA TYR A 62 2.04 -10.21 -0.66
C TYR A 62 3.23 -9.32 -1.04
N SER A 63 4.29 -9.96 -1.55
CA SER A 63 5.50 -9.29 -2.01
C SER A 63 5.96 -9.88 -3.33
N VAL A 64 6.43 -9.02 -4.25
CA VAL A 64 7.02 -9.46 -5.51
C VAL A 64 8.53 -9.54 -5.37
N LEU A 65 9.08 -10.74 -5.58
CA LEU A 65 10.50 -11.01 -5.61
C LEU A 65 10.89 -11.44 -7.02
N GLY A 66 11.77 -10.69 -7.68
CA GLY A 66 12.13 -10.94 -9.07
C GLY A 66 10.92 -10.91 -10.01
N ASP A 67 10.54 -12.06 -10.57
CA ASP A 67 9.42 -12.24 -11.49
C ASP A 67 8.20 -12.95 -10.88
N ALA A 68 8.23 -13.23 -9.58
CA ALA A 68 7.24 -14.04 -8.88
C ALA A 68 6.63 -13.31 -7.68
N LEU A 69 5.35 -13.58 -7.46
CA LEU A 69 4.63 -13.18 -6.27
C LEU A 69 4.83 -14.22 -5.18
N TYR A 70 5.07 -13.74 -3.98
CA TYR A 70 5.16 -14.52 -2.75
C TYR A 70 4.14 -14.02 -1.75
N TYR A 71 3.62 -14.94 -0.95
CA TYR A 71 2.79 -14.65 0.20
C TYR A 71 3.64 -14.85 1.46
N ALA A 72 3.84 -13.78 2.23
CA ALA A 72 4.43 -13.83 3.55
C ALA A 72 3.34 -14.19 4.56
N ASN A 73 3.58 -15.24 5.34
CA ASN A 73 2.70 -15.66 6.41
C ASN A 73 3.53 -16.26 7.54
N TYR A 74 3.72 -15.51 8.61
CA TYR A 74 4.63 -15.89 9.68
C TYR A 74 4.30 -15.23 11.01
N SER A 75 4.72 -15.85 12.10
CA SER A 75 4.66 -15.29 13.46
C SER A 75 6.05 -14.86 13.92
N THR A 76 6.11 -13.83 14.76
CA THR A 76 7.37 -13.23 15.24
C THR A 76 7.53 -13.38 16.75
N GLY A 77 8.74 -13.67 17.19
CA GLY A 77 9.18 -13.62 18.58
C GLY A 77 10.23 -12.53 18.79
N GLU A 78 10.84 -12.46 19.98
CA GLU A 78 11.86 -11.44 20.30
C GLU A 78 13.08 -11.49 19.37
N ASP A 79 13.44 -12.69 18.89
CA ASP A 79 14.65 -12.94 18.10
C ASP A 79 14.40 -13.05 16.58
N GLY A 80 13.16 -12.89 16.11
CA GLY A 80 12.81 -12.95 14.68
C GLY A 80 11.60 -13.84 14.38
N VAL A 81 11.57 -14.41 13.18
CA VAL A 81 10.48 -15.31 12.75
C VAL A 81 10.54 -16.62 13.54
N ILE A 82 9.44 -17.00 14.19
CA ILE A 82 9.34 -18.23 14.99
C ILE A 82 8.50 -19.33 14.33
N GLU A 83 7.60 -18.97 13.43
CA GLU A 83 6.78 -19.90 12.67
C GLU A 83 6.45 -19.30 11.29
N GLY A 84 6.32 -20.15 10.27
CA GLY A 84 5.93 -19.74 8.93
C GLY A 84 7.09 -19.22 8.09
N GLY A 85 6.79 -18.33 7.15
CA GLY A 85 7.78 -17.70 6.28
C GLY A 85 7.16 -17.15 5.01
N VAL A 86 7.92 -17.23 3.91
CA VAL A 86 7.45 -16.78 2.59
C VAL A 86 7.23 -17.96 1.67
N LYS A 87 6.06 -18.01 1.04
CA LYS A 87 5.71 -19.06 0.07
C LYS A 87 5.44 -18.46 -1.30
N ARG A 88 6.02 -19.05 -2.34
CA ARG A 88 5.74 -18.66 -3.71
C ARG A 88 4.26 -18.87 -4.02
N PHE A 89 3.61 -17.82 -4.50
CA PHE A 89 2.20 -17.82 -4.90
C PHE A 89 2.03 -18.04 -6.41
N GLY A 90 2.83 -17.36 -7.23
CA GLY A 90 2.77 -17.51 -8.70
C GLY A 90 3.83 -16.71 -9.45
N GLY A 91 4.01 -17.01 -10.74
CA GLY A 91 4.93 -16.30 -11.64
C GLY A 91 4.24 -15.22 -12.50
N GLY A 92 5.01 -14.53 -13.34
CA GLY A 92 4.48 -13.53 -14.31
C GLY A 92 4.42 -12.10 -13.79
N TRP A 93 5.08 -11.82 -12.67
CA TRP A 93 5.09 -10.52 -11.98
C TRP A 93 6.24 -9.61 -12.42
N GLY A 94 7.14 -10.10 -13.28
CA GLY A 94 8.34 -9.38 -13.72
C GLY A 94 8.06 -7.99 -14.31
N THR A 95 6.93 -7.81 -14.98
CA THR A 95 6.52 -6.53 -15.62
C THR A 95 5.63 -5.66 -14.75
N PHE A 96 5.25 -6.11 -13.55
CA PHE A 96 4.45 -5.32 -12.62
C PHE A 96 5.33 -4.33 -11.84
N VAL A 97 4.73 -3.22 -11.43
CA VAL A 97 5.39 -2.11 -10.75
C VAL A 97 4.68 -1.65 -9.48
N ALA A 98 3.42 -2.06 -9.29
CA ALA A 98 2.68 -1.83 -8.05
C ALA A 98 1.72 -2.98 -7.77
N LEU A 99 1.44 -3.19 -6.49
CA LEU A 99 0.53 -4.18 -5.95
C LEU A 99 -0.18 -3.56 -4.74
N ASP A 100 -1.50 -3.72 -4.63
CA ASP A 100 -2.24 -3.29 -3.44
C ASP A 100 -3.54 -4.09 -3.29
N GLU A 101 -4.08 -4.12 -2.09
CA GLU A 101 -5.26 -4.92 -1.73
C GLU A 101 -6.42 -4.01 -1.30
N GLY A 102 -7.61 -4.24 -1.86
CA GLY A 102 -8.86 -3.59 -1.46
C GLY A 102 -9.78 -4.55 -0.75
N VAL A 103 -9.91 -4.39 0.56
CA VAL A 103 -10.84 -5.14 1.41
C VAL A 103 -12.01 -4.25 1.83
N TYR A 104 -13.22 -4.79 1.73
CA TYR A 104 -14.44 -4.15 2.21
C TYR A 104 -15.26 -5.16 3.00
N TYR A 105 -15.75 -4.75 4.17
CA TYR A 105 -16.69 -5.54 4.97
C TYR A 105 -17.84 -4.68 5.49
N ASP A 106 -19.04 -5.00 5.04
CA ASP A 106 -20.31 -4.58 5.66
C ASP A 106 -21.34 -5.67 5.38
N LYS A 107 -21.42 -6.65 6.28
CA LYS A 107 -22.22 -7.90 6.17
C LYS A 107 -21.86 -8.80 4.98
N VAL A 108 -21.12 -8.28 4.01
CA VAL A 108 -20.55 -8.95 2.86
C VAL A 108 -19.07 -8.61 2.81
N LEU A 109 -18.22 -9.63 2.81
CA LEU A 109 -16.79 -9.48 2.58
C LEU A 109 -16.54 -9.40 1.07
N ARG A 110 -15.78 -8.38 0.66
CA ARG A 110 -15.20 -8.27 -0.67
C ARG A 110 -13.70 -8.10 -0.51
N ASN A 111 -12.94 -8.91 -1.23
CA ASN A 111 -11.51 -8.78 -1.34
C ASN A 111 -11.11 -8.72 -2.82
N ASN A 112 -10.43 -7.65 -3.21
CA ASN A 112 -9.84 -7.49 -4.52
C ASN A 112 -8.34 -7.23 -4.41
N MET A 113 -7.58 -7.83 -5.30
CA MET A 113 -6.17 -7.53 -5.47
C MET A 113 -5.94 -6.73 -6.75
N TYR A 114 -5.05 -5.75 -6.69
CA TYR A 114 -4.74 -4.84 -7.79
C TYR A 114 -3.27 -4.93 -8.17
N GLY A 115 -3.00 -4.96 -9.48
CA GLY A 115 -1.63 -4.94 -9.99
C GLY A 115 -1.50 -3.96 -11.14
N LEU A 116 -0.55 -3.03 -11.07
CA LEU A 116 -0.22 -2.14 -12.18
C LEU A 116 0.98 -2.72 -12.94
N ARG A 117 0.79 -2.96 -14.23
CA ARG A 117 1.87 -3.35 -15.15
C ARG A 117 2.58 -2.11 -15.70
N ASN A 118 3.86 -2.26 -16.01
CA ASN A 118 4.72 -1.19 -16.52
C ASN A 118 4.27 -0.58 -17.87
N ASP A 119 3.40 -1.27 -18.61
CA ASP A 119 2.75 -0.76 -19.83
C ASP A 119 1.51 0.12 -19.54
N GLY A 120 1.16 0.31 -18.27
CA GLY A 120 -0.01 1.08 -17.87
C GLY A 120 -1.32 0.31 -17.88
N THR A 121 -1.28 -1.02 -17.96
CA THR A 121 -2.47 -1.85 -17.76
C THR A 121 -2.66 -2.14 -16.28
N LEU A 122 -3.79 -1.68 -15.73
CA LEU A 122 -4.22 -1.99 -14.36
C LEU A 122 -5.06 -3.25 -14.37
N PHE A 123 -4.69 -4.23 -13.54
CA PHE A 123 -5.40 -5.48 -13.35
C PHE A 123 -6.11 -5.51 -12.01
N ARG A 124 -7.24 -6.21 -11.96
CA ARG A 124 -7.95 -6.56 -10.74
C ARG A 124 -8.28 -8.04 -10.73
N TRP A 125 -8.05 -8.69 -9.60
CA TRP A 125 -8.53 -10.03 -9.29
C TRP A 125 -9.48 -9.96 -8.10
N THR A 126 -10.49 -10.82 -8.07
CA THR A 126 -11.28 -11.06 -6.86
C THR A 126 -10.64 -12.21 -6.10
N VAL A 127 -10.39 -12.01 -4.81
CA VAL A 127 -9.85 -13.04 -3.93
C VAL A 127 -11.02 -13.75 -3.26
N ASP A 128 -11.12 -15.06 -3.45
CA ASP A 128 -12.19 -15.85 -2.84
C ASP A 128 -11.91 -16.17 -1.36
N SER A 129 -12.84 -16.83 -0.69
CA SER A 129 -12.72 -17.17 0.74
C SER A 129 -11.61 -18.18 1.04
N LYS A 130 -11.01 -18.82 0.03
CA LYS A 130 -9.86 -19.72 0.14
C LYS A 130 -8.55 -19.03 -0.21
N GLY A 131 -8.58 -17.73 -0.51
CA GLY A 131 -7.41 -16.95 -0.92
C GLY A 131 -7.02 -17.14 -2.39
N ALA A 132 -7.86 -17.79 -3.21
CA ALA A 132 -7.57 -17.97 -4.62
C ALA A 132 -7.97 -16.72 -5.42
N TRP A 133 -7.09 -16.30 -6.34
CA TRP A 133 -7.32 -15.12 -7.16
C TRP A 133 -8.07 -15.51 -8.44
N GLN A 134 -9.26 -14.94 -8.61
CA GLN A 134 -10.21 -15.28 -9.68
C GLN A 134 -10.65 -14.02 -10.44
N ASN A 135 -11.45 -14.21 -11.50
CA ASN A 135 -12.18 -13.16 -12.20
C ASN A 135 -11.29 -11.97 -12.64
N LYS A 136 -10.12 -12.30 -13.20
CA LYS A 136 -9.15 -11.30 -13.68
C LYS A 136 -9.78 -10.40 -14.74
N VAL A 137 -9.77 -9.10 -14.48
CA VAL A 137 -10.16 -8.04 -15.42
C VAL A 137 -9.07 -6.98 -15.50
N SER A 138 -9.10 -6.15 -16.54
CA SER A 138 -8.09 -5.10 -16.71
C SER A 138 -8.62 -3.85 -17.39
N ALA A 139 -7.88 -2.75 -17.21
CA ALA A 139 -8.10 -1.47 -17.88
C ALA A 139 -6.74 -0.85 -18.27
N PRO A 140 -6.51 -0.51 -19.56
CA PRO A 140 -5.30 0.23 -19.97
C PRO A 140 -5.44 1.73 -19.66
N GLY A 141 -4.35 2.48 -19.87
CA GLY A 141 -4.36 3.95 -19.81
C GLY A 141 -3.60 4.57 -18.63
N PHE A 142 -2.90 3.76 -17.83
CA PHE A 142 -2.22 4.19 -16.60
C PHE A 142 -0.69 4.26 -16.74
N ALA A 143 -0.15 4.35 -17.95
CA ALA A 143 1.31 4.27 -18.20
C ALA A 143 2.10 5.43 -17.55
N ALA A 144 1.43 6.55 -17.29
CA ALA A 144 2.04 7.70 -16.63
C ALA A 144 2.14 7.55 -15.10
N VAL A 145 1.43 6.60 -14.49
CA VAL A 145 1.43 6.40 -13.03
C VAL A 145 2.82 6.01 -12.55
N LYS A 146 3.28 6.67 -11.48
CA LYS A 146 4.56 6.42 -10.82
C LYS A 146 4.37 5.57 -9.56
N ALA A 147 3.47 6.00 -8.68
CA ALA A 147 3.05 5.28 -7.49
C ALA A 147 1.52 5.41 -7.31
N MET A 148 0.94 4.45 -6.60
CA MET A 148 -0.49 4.44 -6.24
C MET A 148 -0.68 3.86 -4.85
N THR A 149 -1.70 4.30 -4.14
CA THR A 149 -2.10 3.78 -2.82
C THR A 149 -3.61 3.78 -2.69
N LEU A 150 -4.18 2.73 -2.10
CA LEU A 150 -5.60 2.66 -1.83
C LEU A 150 -6.03 3.71 -0.80
N ILE A 151 -7.04 4.51 -1.14
CA ILE A 151 -7.61 5.51 -0.25
C ILE A 151 -9.07 5.22 0.13
N SER A 152 -9.79 4.36 -0.59
CA SER A 152 -11.18 4.02 -0.28
C SER A 152 -11.58 2.66 -0.85
N SER A 153 -12.48 1.96 -0.17
CA SER A 153 -13.11 0.71 -0.56
C SER A 153 -14.53 0.76 -0.07
N THR A 154 -15.45 0.61 -1.01
CA THR A 154 -16.88 0.52 -0.76
C THR A 154 -17.38 -0.83 -1.30
N LYS A 155 -18.68 -1.06 -1.17
CA LYS A 155 -19.34 -2.23 -1.77
C LYS A 155 -19.15 -2.29 -3.28
N THR A 156 -19.17 -1.15 -3.95
CA THR A 156 -19.26 -1.04 -5.41
C THR A 156 -18.00 -0.48 -6.06
N TYR A 157 -17.07 0.10 -5.30
CA TYR A 157 -15.86 0.71 -5.85
C TYR A 157 -14.65 0.58 -4.92
N ASP A 158 -13.47 0.65 -5.50
CA ASP A 158 -12.20 0.95 -4.82
C ASP A 158 -11.63 2.25 -5.42
N THR A 159 -11.06 3.12 -4.58
CA THR A 159 -10.45 4.37 -5.04
C THR A 159 -8.99 4.42 -4.64
N PHE A 160 -8.13 4.64 -5.63
CA PHE A 160 -6.71 4.87 -5.45
C PHE A 160 -6.38 6.35 -5.58
N LEU A 161 -5.37 6.80 -4.85
CA LEU A 161 -4.64 8.02 -5.14
C LEU A 161 -3.37 7.64 -5.89
N ALA A 162 -3.07 8.32 -7.00
CA ALA A 162 -1.92 8.02 -7.84
C ALA A 162 -1.22 9.29 -8.31
N ASN A 163 0.11 9.33 -8.19
CA ASN A 163 0.93 10.37 -8.80
C ASN A 163 1.45 9.92 -10.16
N THR A 164 1.76 10.88 -11.02
CA THR A 164 2.36 10.61 -12.33
C THR A 164 3.82 11.03 -12.39
N ARG A 165 4.57 10.46 -13.34
CA ARG A 165 5.94 10.89 -13.64
C ARG A 165 6.01 12.38 -14.05
N GLY A 166 4.92 12.92 -14.62
CA GLY A 166 4.77 14.34 -14.95
C GLY A 166 4.38 15.24 -13.77
N GLY A 167 4.13 14.66 -12.59
CA GLY A 167 3.93 15.38 -11.33
C GLY A 167 2.50 15.68 -10.95
N ALA A 168 1.52 15.25 -11.75
CA ALA A 168 0.12 15.38 -11.38
C ALA A 168 -0.28 14.31 -10.33
N LEU A 169 -1.33 14.60 -9.58
CA LEU A 169 -1.97 13.70 -8.63
C LEU A 169 -3.42 13.47 -9.07
N TYR A 170 -3.86 12.22 -9.10
CA TYR A 170 -5.19 11.80 -9.53
C TYR A 170 -5.83 10.87 -8.52
N THR A 171 -7.16 10.86 -8.47
CA THR A 171 -7.89 9.68 -8.00
C THR A 171 -8.24 8.76 -9.16
N ILE A 172 -8.22 7.46 -8.90
CA ILE A 172 -8.63 6.41 -9.82
C ILE A 172 -9.71 5.60 -9.13
N HIS A 173 -10.96 5.82 -9.53
CA HIS A 173 -12.14 5.18 -8.96
C HIS A 173 -12.53 3.97 -9.81
N ILE A 174 -12.42 2.78 -9.26
CA ILE A 174 -12.51 1.50 -9.97
C ILE A 174 -13.79 0.78 -9.54
N PRO A 175 -14.74 0.52 -10.46
CA PRO A 175 -15.92 -0.29 -10.13
C PRO A 175 -15.48 -1.69 -9.72
N THR A 176 -16.21 -2.34 -8.80
CA THR A 176 -15.96 -3.74 -8.38
C THR A 176 -16.57 -4.75 -9.34
N THR A 177 -17.41 -4.32 -10.28
CA THR A 177 -18.03 -5.16 -11.32
C THR A 177 -17.17 -5.24 -12.58
N ALA A 178 -17.60 -6.08 -13.53
CA ALA A 178 -17.09 -6.12 -14.89
C ALA A 178 -18.15 -5.52 -15.84
N PRO A 179 -17.76 -4.78 -16.89
CA PRO A 179 -16.38 -4.43 -17.27
C PRO A 179 -15.73 -3.43 -16.29
N MET A 180 -14.42 -3.56 -16.09
CA MET A 180 -13.65 -2.61 -15.28
C MET A 180 -13.46 -1.31 -16.06
N LYS A 181 -14.25 -0.29 -15.75
CA LYS A 181 -14.18 1.05 -16.35
C LYS A 181 -13.82 2.09 -15.28
N PRO A 182 -12.53 2.33 -15.01
CA PRO A 182 -12.13 3.31 -14.01
C PRO A 182 -12.50 4.74 -14.40
N ILE A 183 -12.83 5.56 -13.40
CA ILE A 183 -13.07 7.00 -13.52
C ILE A 183 -11.88 7.71 -12.88
N VAL A 184 -11.23 8.58 -13.64
CA VAL A 184 -10.02 9.29 -13.19
C VAL A 184 -10.36 10.77 -12.99
N LYS A 185 -9.98 11.34 -11.83
CA LYS A 185 -10.15 12.77 -11.55
C LYS A 185 -8.84 13.39 -11.10
N GLN A 186 -8.49 14.52 -11.69
CA GLN A 186 -7.29 15.26 -11.28
C GLN A 186 -7.50 15.92 -9.93
N VAL A 187 -6.54 15.74 -9.03
CA VAL A 187 -6.51 16.34 -7.69
C VAL A 187 -5.54 17.51 -7.65
N ARG A 188 -4.34 17.32 -8.20
CA ARG A 188 -3.33 18.37 -8.39
C ARG A 188 -2.67 18.21 -9.74
N SER A 189 -2.25 19.33 -10.33
CA SER A 189 -1.65 19.32 -11.67
C SER A 189 -0.16 19.07 -11.69
N LYS A 190 0.56 19.39 -10.63
CA LYS A 190 2.03 19.29 -10.52
C LYS A 190 2.46 19.06 -9.07
N THR A 191 3.78 18.89 -8.88
CA THR A 191 4.56 18.78 -7.62
C THR A 191 4.54 17.43 -6.91
N TRP A 192 3.95 16.39 -7.50
CA TRP A 192 3.90 15.06 -6.89
C TRP A 192 4.90 14.06 -7.50
N GLN A 193 5.71 14.48 -8.49
CA GLN A 193 6.61 13.58 -9.21
C GLN A 193 7.75 13.04 -8.36
N GLY A 194 8.11 13.70 -7.25
CA GLY A 194 9.23 13.30 -6.40
C GLY A 194 8.96 12.04 -5.57
N PHE A 195 7.71 11.58 -5.46
CA PHE A 195 7.39 10.43 -4.62
C PHE A 195 7.38 9.12 -5.41
N GLU A 196 8.23 8.16 -5.03
CA GLU A 196 8.22 6.78 -5.51
C GLU A 196 7.28 5.89 -4.69
N THR A 197 6.88 6.33 -3.50
CA THR A 197 5.93 5.60 -2.66
C THR A 197 4.92 6.55 -2.05
N LEU A 198 3.66 6.14 -2.10
CA LEU A 198 2.54 6.77 -1.41
C LEU A 198 1.99 5.74 -0.41
N ILE A 199 1.76 6.17 0.82
CA ILE A 199 1.10 5.37 1.85
C ILE A 199 -0.03 6.21 2.42
N ALA A 200 -1.24 5.68 2.43
CA ALA A 200 -2.38 6.34 3.02
C ALA A 200 -2.92 5.55 4.21
N GLN A 201 -3.37 6.26 5.25
CA GLN A 201 -4.03 5.67 6.40
C GLN A 201 -5.19 6.56 6.83
N GLN A 202 -6.30 5.95 7.26
CA GLN A 202 -7.42 6.68 7.85
C GLN A 202 -6.95 7.54 9.03
N CYS A 203 -7.44 8.78 9.11
CA CYS A 203 -7.21 9.70 10.20
C CYS A 203 -8.50 10.45 10.53
N GLY A 204 -9.20 10.00 11.58
CA GLY A 204 -10.53 10.49 11.94
C GLY A 204 -11.63 9.98 11.00
N GLN A 205 -12.82 10.58 11.09
CA GLN A 205 -14.01 10.10 10.38
C GLN A 205 -14.00 10.41 8.88
N TYR A 206 -13.42 11.55 8.47
CA TYR A 206 -13.49 12.07 7.09
C TYR A 206 -12.13 12.38 6.47
N GLY A 207 -11.05 12.10 7.20
CA GLY A 207 -9.69 12.49 6.83
C GLY A 207 -8.81 11.27 6.61
N SER A 208 -7.80 11.48 5.78
CA SER A 208 -6.70 10.54 5.58
C SER A 208 -5.39 11.26 5.87
N VAL A 209 -4.42 10.53 6.40
CA VAL A 209 -3.02 10.95 6.33
C VAL A 209 -2.36 10.28 5.15
N LEU A 210 -1.56 11.03 4.41
CA LEU A 210 -0.79 10.57 3.27
C LEU A 210 0.69 10.83 3.54
N LEU A 211 1.51 9.80 3.36
CA LEU A 211 2.96 9.89 3.37
C LEU A 211 3.46 9.73 1.93
N GLY A 212 4.20 10.71 1.43
CA GLY A 212 4.96 10.61 0.20
C GLY A 212 6.43 10.39 0.52
N ILE A 213 7.03 9.31 0.02
CA ILE A 213 8.44 9.00 0.20
C ILE A 213 9.16 9.22 -1.13
N ASP A 214 10.16 10.09 -1.08
CA ASP A 214 11.11 10.38 -2.15
C ASP A 214 12.36 9.51 -1.90
N ARG A 215 12.48 8.47 -2.72
CA ARG A 215 13.53 7.45 -2.66
C ARG A 215 14.87 8.01 -3.15
N ASP A 216 14.86 8.98 -4.04
CA ASP A 216 16.07 9.59 -4.59
C ASP A 216 16.80 10.44 -3.52
N THR A 217 16.05 11.07 -2.62
CA THR A 217 16.58 11.91 -1.54
C THR A 217 16.51 11.26 -0.15
N HIS A 218 15.91 10.07 -0.06
CA HIS A 218 15.63 9.36 1.19
C HIS A 218 14.83 10.20 2.20
N THR A 219 13.91 11.02 1.70
CA THR A 219 13.06 11.89 2.52
C THR A 219 11.59 11.49 2.43
N ALA A 220 10.82 11.80 3.45
CA ALA A 220 9.38 11.66 3.42
C ALA A 220 8.67 12.94 3.84
N TYR A 221 7.49 13.17 3.26
CA TYR A 221 6.65 14.32 3.55
C TYR A 221 5.25 13.84 3.87
N MET A 222 4.65 14.46 4.87
CA MET A 222 3.33 14.05 5.33
C MET A 222 2.29 15.12 5.08
N TYR A 223 1.08 14.66 4.76
CA TYR A 223 -0.05 15.48 4.38
C TYR A 223 -1.32 14.97 5.07
N ALA A 224 -2.19 15.88 5.48
CA ALA A 224 -3.60 15.57 5.65
C ALA A 224 -4.31 15.70 4.30
N LEU A 225 -5.16 14.73 3.99
CA LEU A 225 -5.96 14.64 2.79
C LEU A 225 -7.43 14.59 3.20
N GLY A 226 -8.21 15.57 2.77
CA GLY A 226 -9.67 15.54 2.89
C GLY A 226 -10.31 14.64 1.84
N HIS A 227 -11.63 14.51 1.87
CA HIS A 227 -12.38 13.73 0.88
C HIS A 227 -12.00 14.13 -0.56
N ALA A 228 -11.72 13.14 -1.40
CA ALA A 228 -11.09 13.36 -2.70
C ALA A 228 -12.11 13.74 -3.79
N THR A 229 -12.44 15.04 -3.85
CA THR A 229 -13.42 15.63 -4.79
C THR A 229 -12.82 16.11 -6.12
N GLY A 230 -11.57 15.76 -6.43
CA GLY A 230 -10.84 16.28 -7.59
C GLY A 230 -10.08 17.57 -7.24
N PRO A 231 -10.12 18.65 -8.06
CA PRO A 231 -9.28 19.82 -7.84
C PRO A 231 -9.52 20.54 -6.50
N THR A 232 -10.72 20.42 -5.93
CA THR A 232 -11.09 21.00 -4.63
C THR A 232 -10.70 20.16 -3.43
N THR A 233 -10.09 18.99 -3.63
CA THR A 233 -9.62 18.14 -2.53
C THR A 233 -8.67 18.93 -1.64
N VAL A 234 -8.95 18.96 -0.34
CA VAL A 234 -8.06 19.58 0.65
C VAL A 234 -6.81 18.73 0.80
N ILE A 235 -5.64 19.35 0.63
CA ILE A 235 -4.35 18.75 0.93
C ILE A 235 -3.57 19.74 1.77
N GLN A 236 -3.33 19.41 3.03
CA GLN A 236 -2.56 20.22 3.95
C GLN A 236 -1.23 19.52 4.22
N SER A 237 -0.11 20.18 3.94
CA SER A 237 1.20 19.66 4.29
C SER A 237 1.47 19.85 5.78
N PHE A 238 1.98 18.82 6.43
CA PHE A 238 2.61 18.92 7.74
C PHE A 238 4.12 19.11 7.64
N GLY A 239 4.70 18.95 6.45
CA GLY A 239 6.12 19.13 6.18
C GLY A 239 6.90 17.83 6.12
N LYS A 240 8.23 17.96 6.16
CA LYS A 240 9.18 16.85 6.12
C LYS A 240 9.12 16.05 7.42
N VAL A 241 9.08 14.73 7.30
CA VAL A 241 9.14 13.81 8.44
C VAL A 241 10.60 13.66 8.86
N PRO A 242 10.92 13.72 10.17
CA PRO A 242 12.29 13.53 10.65
C PRO A 242 12.78 12.10 10.39
N GLY A 243 14.09 11.95 10.14
CA GLY A 243 14.73 10.68 9.84
C GLY A 243 15.08 10.49 8.37
N THR A 244 15.52 9.27 8.04
CA THR A 244 15.97 8.87 6.70
C THR A 244 15.15 7.67 6.25
N PHE A 245 14.60 7.74 5.04
CA PHE A 245 13.78 6.70 4.44
C PHE A 245 14.56 6.01 3.31
N ALA A 246 15.55 5.18 3.70
CA ALA A 246 16.50 4.55 2.78
C ALA A 246 16.20 3.09 2.43
N ASP A 247 15.15 2.50 3.01
CA ASP A 247 14.80 1.11 2.71
C ASP A 247 14.30 0.97 1.26
N PRO A 248 14.63 -0.14 0.57
CA PRO A 248 14.29 -0.31 -0.85
C PRO A 248 12.80 -0.44 -1.12
N VAL A 249 12.01 -0.88 -0.14
CA VAL A 249 10.57 -1.11 -0.28
C VAL A 249 9.85 -0.57 0.94
N TYR A 250 8.80 0.21 0.71
CA TYR A 250 7.91 0.74 1.73
C TYR A 250 6.46 0.33 1.43
N PHE A 251 5.68 0.09 2.47
CA PHE A 251 4.28 -0.34 2.39
C PHE A 251 3.48 0.11 3.63
N HIS A 252 2.16 -0.03 3.57
CA HIS A 252 1.29 0.24 4.73
C HIS A 252 1.19 -1.00 5.63
N TRP A 253 1.43 -0.83 6.94
CA TRP A 253 1.02 -1.83 7.93
C TRP A 253 -0.48 -1.70 8.23
N THR A 254 -1.25 -2.76 8.00
CA THR A 254 -2.66 -2.87 8.40
C THR A 254 -2.79 -3.75 9.64
N ASP A 255 -3.92 -3.66 10.33
CA ASP A 255 -4.22 -4.46 11.53
C ASP A 255 -4.80 -5.85 11.19
N GLY A 256 -4.82 -6.24 9.91
CA GLY A 256 -5.36 -7.51 9.44
C GLY A 256 -6.86 -7.69 9.63
N ASN A 257 -7.55 -6.69 10.18
CA ASN A 257 -8.98 -6.76 10.41
C ASN A 257 -9.72 -6.37 9.13
N ALA A 258 -10.63 -7.21 8.64
CA ALA A 258 -11.43 -6.89 7.46
C ALA A 258 -12.39 -5.69 7.69
N THR A 259 -12.61 -5.28 8.95
CA THR A 259 -13.28 -4.02 9.29
C THR A 259 -12.39 -2.79 9.16
N TRP A 260 -11.09 -2.99 8.84
CA TRP A 260 -10.23 -1.92 8.39
C TRP A 260 -10.89 -1.23 7.22
N LYS A 261 -11.31 0.01 7.47
CA LYS A 261 -11.82 0.87 6.42
C LYS A 261 -10.61 1.54 5.81
N PRO A 262 -10.42 1.45 4.49
CA PRO A 262 -9.46 2.34 3.85
C PRO A 262 -9.77 3.80 4.16
N PRO A 263 -8.79 4.68 3.94
CA PRO A 263 -8.76 6.02 4.50
C PRO A 263 -10.03 6.88 4.35
N PHE A 264 -10.84 6.63 3.32
CA PHE A 264 -12.20 7.15 3.17
C PHE A 264 -13.21 6.00 3.15
N GLY A 265 -14.11 5.98 4.14
CA GLY A 265 -15.37 5.25 4.07
C GLY A 265 -16.48 6.22 3.68
N GLU A 266 -17.19 5.91 2.60
CA GLU A 266 -18.59 6.35 2.44
C GLU A 266 -19.50 5.29 3.07
#